data_AF-A0A6J1WAD2-F1
#
_entry.id   AF-A0A6J1WAD2-F1
#
_cell.length_a   1.000
_cell.length_b   1.000
_cell.length_c   1.000
_cell.angle_alpha   90.00
_cell.angle_beta   90.00
_cell.angle_gamma   90.00
#
_symmetry.space_group_name_H-M   'P 1'
#
loop_
_entity.id
_entity.type
_entity.pdbx_description
1 polymer ?
#
loop_
_entity_poly.entity_id
_entity_poly.type
_entity_poly.pdbx_seq_one_letter_code
_entity_poly.pdbx_strand_id
1 'polypeptide(L)'
;MLNNLPGVTSVHSRFYDLSSKYYQTIGNHASYYKDALRFLGCIDVKDLPVADQQERAFTLGLAGLLGEGVYNFGELLMHPVLESLRDTDRQWLIDTLYAFNSGNVEKFQALKSSWGQQPDLAANETLLLQKIQLLCLMEVGPATKIALLLVI
;
A
#
# COMPACT_ATOMS: atom_id res chain seq x y z
N MET A 1 -20.28 7.36 -23.19
CA MET A 1 -20.89 8.58 -22.60
C MET A 1 -20.64 8.65 -21.09
N LEU A 2 -19.38 8.62 -20.62
CA LEU A 2 -19.01 8.90 -19.22
C LEU A 2 -17.67 9.65 -19.08
N ASN A 3 -16.99 9.97 -20.19
CA ASN A 3 -15.64 10.54 -20.17
C ASN A 3 -15.59 12.08 -20.10
N ASN A 4 -16.72 12.77 -19.90
CA ASN A 4 -16.84 14.23 -20.01
C ASN A 4 -17.43 14.93 -18.77
N LEU A 5 -17.27 14.38 -17.56
CA LEU A 5 -17.64 15.08 -16.33
C LEU A 5 -16.37 15.37 -15.51
N PRO A 6 -15.84 16.62 -15.55
CA PRO A 6 -14.77 17.03 -14.66
C PRO A 6 -15.39 17.29 -13.29
N GLY A 7 -14.99 16.54 -12.28
CA GLY A 7 -15.39 16.79 -10.90
C GLY A 7 -15.85 15.51 -10.21
N VAL A 8 -15.06 15.10 -9.24
CA VAL A 8 -15.38 14.07 -8.27
C VAL A 8 -16.74 14.35 -7.64
N THR A 9 -17.79 13.68 -8.14
CA THR A 9 -19.13 13.77 -7.57
C THR A 9 -19.21 12.86 -6.35
N SER A 10 -20.06 13.16 -5.36
CA SER A 10 -20.32 12.28 -4.19
C SER A 10 -20.66 10.82 -4.57
N VAL A 11 -21.15 10.60 -5.78
CA VAL A 11 -21.39 9.26 -6.35
C VAL A 11 -20.10 8.44 -6.48
N HIS A 12 -18.98 9.07 -6.83
CA HIS A 12 -17.69 8.39 -6.98
C HIS A 12 -17.16 7.89 -5.64
N SER A 13 -17.32 8.66 -4.55
CA SER A 13 -16.89 8.20 -3.23
C SER A 13 -17.70 6.99 -2.78
N ARG A 14 -19.02 6.97 -2.99
CA ARG A 14 -19.85 5.79 -2.68
C ARG A 14 -19.52 4.59 -3.57
N PHE A 15 -19.27 4.82 -4.84
CA PHE A 15 -18.85 3.77 -5.78
C PHE A 15 -17.51 3.14 -5.36
N TYR A 16 -16.48 3.95 -5.11
CA TYR A 16 -15.16 3.44 -4.71
C TYR A 16 -15.18 2.79 -3.32
N ASP A 17 -15.98 3.29 -2.36
CA ASP A 17 -16.13 2.63 -1.06
C ASP A 17 -16.75 1.22 -1.23
N LEU A 18 -17.81 1.09 -2.02
CA LEU A 18 -18.43 -0.22 -2.29
C LEU A 18 -17.48 -1.15 -3.06
N SER A 19 -16.81 -0.64 -4.08
CA SER A 19 -15.84 -1.39 -4.89
C SER A 19 -14.67 -1.90 -4.04
N SER A 20 -14.12 -1.05 -3.16
CA SER A 20 -13.08 -1.46 -2.22
C SER A 20 -13.56 -2.58 -1.30
N LYS A 21 -14.75 -2.47 -0.70
CA LYS A 21 -15.31 -3.52 0.17
C LYS A 21 -15.48 -4.84 -0.57
N TYR A 22 -15.96 -4.79 -1.81
CA TYR A 22 -16.08 -5.96 -2.68
C TYR A 22 -14.73 -6.64 -2.94
N TYR A 23 -13.70 -5.88 -3.31
CA TYR A 23 -12.36 -6.45 -3.53
C TYR A 23 -11.70 -6.96 -2.26
N GLN A 24 -11.99 -6.34 -1.11
CA GLN A 24 -11.53 -6.84 0.18
C GLN A 24 -12.13 -8.22 0.48
N THR A 25 -13.43 -8.43 0.23
CA THR A 25 -14.10 -9.72 0.43
C THR A 25 -13.59 -10.80 -0.53
N ILE A 26 -13.25 -10.44 -1.76
CA ILE A 26 -12.69 -11.37 -2.75
C ILE A 26 -11.22 -11.72 -2.44
N GLY A 27 -10.52 -10.89 -1.66
CA GLY A 27 -9.08 -11.03 -1.42
C GLY A 27 -8.21 -10.45 -2.55
N ASN A 28 -8.77 -9.62 -3.43
CA ASN A 28 -7.98 -8.95 -4.47
C ASN A 28 -7.37 -7.65 -3.94
N HIS A 29 -6.21 -7.78 -3.30
CA HIS A 29 -5.50 -6.68 -2.65
C HIS A 29 -5.07 -5.57 -3.63
N ALA A 30 -4.66 -5.91 -4.85
CA ALA A 30 -4.21 -4.93 -5.84
C ALA A 30 -5.36 -4.02 -6.33
N SER A 31 -6.53 -4.60 -6.57
CA SER A 31 -7.71 -3.84 -6.99
C SER A 31 -8.29 -3.03 -5.83
N TYR A 32 -8.30 -3.61 -4.63
CA TYR A 32 -8.62 -2.89 -3.40
C TYR A 32 -7.76 -1.65 -3.24
N TYR A 33 -6.43 -1.80 -3.35
CA TYR A 33 -5.47 -0.71 -3.15
C TYR A 33 -5.75 0.47 -4.09
N LYS A 34 -6.00 0.19 -5.37
CA LYS A 34 -6.30 1.22 -6.38
C LYS A 34 -7.59 1.97 -6.09
N ASP A 35 -8.66 1.25 -5.78
CA ASP A 35 -9.97 1.88 -5.55
C ASP A 35 -10.04 2.58 -4.18
N ALA A 36 -9.35 2.05 -3.16
CA ALA A 36 -9.24 2.69 -1.87
C ALA A 36 -8.41 3.99 -1.93
N LEU A 37 -7.33 4.04 -2.72
CA LEU A 37 -6.60 5.29 -2.98
C LEU A 37 -7.49 6.33 -3.69
N ARG A 38 -8.22 5.91 -4.72
CA ARG A 38 -9.18 6.80 -5.41
C ARG A 38 -10.26 7.31 -4.47
N PHE A 39 -10.76 6.44 -3.59
CA PHE A 39 -11.72 6.83 -2.56
C PHE A 39 -11.15 7.93 -1.66
N LEU A 40 -9.92 7.76 -1.16
CA LEU A 40 -9.24 8.76 -0.33
C LEU A 40 -9.02 10.09 -1.08
N GLY A 41 -8.75 10.05 -2.38
CA GLY A 41 -8.70 11.27 -3.20
C GLY A 41 -10.05 11.98 -3.38
N CYS A 42 -11.17 11.33 -3.05
CA CYS A 42 -12.51 11.89 -3.17
C CYS A 42 -13.08 12.48 -1.86
N ILE A 43 -12.43 12.25 -0.72
CA ILE A 43 -12.91 12.64 0.61
C ILE A 43 -11.83 13.48 1.32
N ASP A 44 -12.23 14.40 2.19
CA ASP A 44 -11.29 14.99 3.13
C ASP A 44 -11.13 14.02 4.31
N VAL A 45 -9.88 13.67 4.65
CA VAL A 45 -9.56 12.80 5.79
C VAL A 45 -10.13 13.38 7.09
N LYS A 46 -10.23 14.71 7.19
CA LYS A 46 -10.79 15.41 8.35
C LYS A 46 -12.28 15.11 8.60
N ASP A 47 -13.02 14.71 7.57
CA ASP A 47 -14.44 14.40 7.69
C ASP A 47 -14.69 13.00 8.27
N LEU A 48 -13.64 12.16 8.38
CA LEU A 48 -13.75 10.80 8.91
C LEU A 48 -13.38 10.76 10.39
N PRO A 49 -14.06 9.91 11.18
CA PRO A 49 -13.60 9.57 12.53
C PRO A 49 -12.17 9.04 12.52
N VAL A 50 -11.36 9.39 13.53
CA VAL A 50 -9.96 8.95 13.62
C VAL A 50 -9.84 7.41 13.62
N ALA A 51 -10.79 6.71 14.23
CA ALA A 51 -10.83 5.25 14.20
C ALA A 51 -10.96 4.69 12.77
N ASP A 52 -11.83 5.28 11.95
CA ASP A 52 -12.02 4.87 10.55
C ASP A 52 -10.80 5.22 9.70
N GLN A 53 -10.15 6.36 9.97
CA GLN A 53 -8.91 6.73 9.30
C GLN A 53 -7.81 5.70 9.57
N GLN A 54 -7.64 5.30 10.84
CA GLN A 54 -6.66 4.30 11.26
C GLN A 54 -6.94 2.93 10.67
N GLU A 55 -8.20 2.48 10.66
CA GLU A 55 -8.57 1.21 10.05
C GLU A 55 -8.27 1.23 8.55
N ARG A 56 -8.73 2.27 7.83
CA ARG A 56 -8.51 2.40 6.39
C ARG A 56 -7.03 2.51 6.04
N ALA A 57 -6.25 3.31 6.76
CA ALA A 57 -4.81 3.43 6.58
C ALA A 57 -4.11 2.07 6.75
N PHE A 58 -4.52 1.31 7.76
CA PHE A 58 -3.93 0.01 8.05
C PHE A 58 -4.26 -1.02 6.95
N THR A 59 -5.53 -1.14 6.57
CA THR A 59 -5.94 -2.05 5.50
C THR A 59 -5.30 -1.66 4.16
N LEU A 60 -5.19 -0.36 3.87
CA LEU A 60 -4.58 0.15 2.65
C LEU A 60 -3.08 -0.16 2.58
N GLY A 61 -2.35 0.03 3.69
CA GLY A 61 -0.93 -0.32 3.76
C GLY A 61 -0.71 -1.82 3.56
N LEU A 62 -1.51 -2.67 4.23
CA LEU A 62 -1.44 -4.13 4.04
C LEU A 62 -1.75 -4.55 2.60
N ALA A 63 -2.81 -3.99 2.02
CA ALA A 63 -3.17 -4.27 0.63
C ALA A 63 -2.10 -3.79 -0.36
N GLY A 64 -1.39 -2.70 -0.06
CA GLY A 64 -0.24 -2.26 -0.84
C GLY A 64 0.93 -3.25 -0.77
N LEU A 65 1.22 -3.77 0.42
CA LEU A 65 2.30 -4.75 0.63
C LEU A 65 1.98 -6.09 -0.04
N LEU A 66 0.79 -6.63 0.18
CA LEU A 66 0.33 -7.92 -0.37
C LEU A 66 -0.15 -7.83 -1.84
N GLY A 67 -0.44 -6.63 -2.32
CA GLY A 67 -0.93 -6.40 -3.67
C GLY A 67 0.10 -6.77 -4.73
N GLU A 68 -0.25 -7.73 -5.59
CA GLU A 68 0.54 -8.09 -6.75
C GLU A 68 0.59 -6.91 -7.74
N GLY A 69 1.79 -6.60 -8.26
CA GLY A 69 1.97 -5.49 -9.20
C GLY A 69 1.91 -4.09 -8.59
N VAL A 70 1.83 -3.96 -7.26
CA VAL A 70 1.85 -2.65 -6.56
C VAL A 70 3.27 -2.33 -6.12
N TYR A 71 3.94 -1.42 -6.84
CA TYR A 71 5.33 -1.00 -6.54
C TYR A 71 5.46 0.50 -6.25
N ASN A 72 4.40 1.27 -6.48
CA ASN A 72 4.42 2.71 -6.25
C ASN A 72 3.78 3.03 -4.89
N PHE A 73 4.61 3.12 -3.86
CA PHE A 73 4.18 3.48 -2.50
C PHE A 73 4.26 4.98 -2.23
N GLY A 74 4.89 5.75 -3.11
CA GLY A 74 5.13 7.19 -2.91
C GLY A 74 3.84 7.98 -2.72
N GLU A 75 2.81 7.71 -3.53
CA GLU A 75 1.51 8.39 -3.42
C GLU A 75 0.84 8.11 -2.07
N LEU A 76 0.87 6.87 -1.59
CA LEU A 76 0.34 6.50 -0.28
C LEU A 76 1.15 7.16 0.86
N LEU A 77 2.48 7.17 0.75
CA LEU A 77 3.38 7.75 1.76
C LEU A 77 3.20 9.27 1.92
N MET A 78 2.73 9.96 0.88
CA MET A 78 2.43 11.39 0.94
C MET A 78 1.01 11.70 1.46
N HIS A 79 0.16 10.69 1.62
CA HIS A 79 -1.24 10.90 1.98
C HIS A 79 -1.40 11.06 3.52
N PRO A 80 -2.12 12.10 4.00
CA PRO A 80 -2.26 12.38 5.44
C PRO A 80 -3.00 11.28 6.21
N VAL A 81 -3.68 10.36 5.51
CA VAL A 81 -4.32 9.19 6.14
C VAL A 81 -3.33 8.32 6.92
N LEU A 82 -2.06 8.24 6.49
CA LEU A 82 -1.04 7.50 7.21
C LEU A 82 -0.60 8.20 8.49
N GLU A 83 -0.74 9.52 8.60
CA GLU A 83 -0.43 10.25 9.82
C GLU A 83 -1.34 9.84 10.98
N SER A 84 -2.58 9.40 10.68
CA SER A 84 -3.50 8.86 11.69
C SER A 84 -2.96 7.60 12.41
N LEU A 85 -2.02 6.89 11.77
CA LEU A 85 -1.34 5.72 12.34
C LEU A 85 -0.05 6.06 13.10
N ARG A 86 0.47 7.29 12.97
CA ARG A 86 1.64 7.72 13.76
C ARG A 86 1.24 7.76 15.24
N ASP A 87 2.18 7.42 16.11
CA ASP A 87 1.99 7.36 17.57
C ASP A 87 0.98 6.28 18.04
N THR A 88 0.69 5.29 17.19
CA THR A 88 -0.12 4.11 17.54
C THR A 88 0.73 2.84 17.48
N ASP A 89 0.18 1.72 18.00
CA ASP A 89 0.79 0.39 17.91
C ASP A 89 1.03 -0.11 16.46
N ARG A 90 0.49 0.62 15.47
CA ARG A 90 0.58 0.29 14.04
C ARG A 90 1.64 1.10 13.29
N GLN A 91 2.45 1.89 14.00
CA GLN A 91 3.52 2.69 13.39
C GLN A 91 4.50 1.85 12.54
N TRP A 92 4.75 0.59 12.93
CA TRP A 92 5.59 -0.34 12.18
C TRP A 92 5.18 -0.49 10.71
N LEU A 93 3.89 -0.30 10.39
CA LEU A 93 3.39 -0.38 9.02
C LEU A 93 3.95 0.77 8.17
N ILE A 94 4.02 1.98 8.73
CA ILE A 94 4.59 3.15 8.05
C ILE A 94 6.08 2.91 7.79
N ASP A 95 6.81 2.43 8.80
CA ASP A 95 8.25 2.14 8.67
C ASP A 95 8.51 1.05 7.64
N THR A 96 7.64 0.04 7.58
CA THR A 96 7.68 -1.02 6.58
C THR A 96 7.45 -0.47 5.17
N LEU A 97 6.45 0.41 4.99
CA LEU A 97 6.19 1.07 3.69
C LEU A 97 7.39 1.93 3.24
N TYR A 98 8.04 2.66 4.15
CA TYR A 98 9.27 3.39 3.84
C TYR A 98 10.45 2.46 3.48
N ALA A 99 10.58 1.31 4.15
CA ALA A 99 11.58 0.31 3.79
C ALA A 99 11.34 -0.24 2.37
N PHE A 100 10.08 -0.51 2.00
CA PHE A 100 9.71 -0.91 0.64
C PHE A 100 10.01 0.17 -0.39
N ASN A 101 9.61 1.42 -0.12
CA ASN A 101 9.82 2.54 -1.03
C ASN A 101 11.31 2.85 -1.27
N SER A 102 12.18 2.57 -0.30
CA SER A 102 13.63 2.73 -0.43
C SER A 102 14.36 1.44 -0.85
N GLY A 103 13.65 0.34 -1.05
CA GLY A 103 14.25 -0.96 -1.37
C GLY A 103 15.19 -1.51 -0.28
N ASN A 104 15.05 -1.06 0.97
CA ASN A 104 15.98 -1.42 2.05
C ASN A 104 15.58 -2.75 2.71
N VAL A 105 16.20 -3.83 2.23
CA VAL A 105 15.96 -5.21 2.71
C VAL A 105 16.34 -5.38 4.18
N GLU A 106 17.43 -4.76 4.64
CA GLU A 106 17.90 -4.86 6.03
C GLU A 106 16.89 -4.27 7.02
N LYS A 107 16.34 -3.09 6.71
CA LYS A 107 15.28 -2.47 7.52
C LYS A 107 14.02 -3.33 7.55
N PHE A 108 13.63 -3.92 6.42
CA PHE A 108 12.50 -4.82 6.37
C PHE A 108 12.70 -6.06 7.26
N GLN A 109 13.89 -6.67 7.24
CA GLN A 109 14.21 -7.80 8.11
C GLN A 109 14.25 -7.41 9.59
N ALA A 110 14.77 -6.23 9.92
CA ALA A 110 14.78 -5.72 11.30
C ALA A 110 13.36 -5.56 11.88
N LEU A 111 12.39 -5.18 11.03
CA LEU A 111 10.99 -5.00 11.41
C LEU A 111 10.20 -6.32 11.50
N LYS A 112 10.82 -7.48 11.23
CA LYS A 112 10.15 -8.79 11.23
C LYS A 112 9.51 -9.17 12.56
N SER A 113 10.08 -8.71 13.67
CA SER A 113 9.49 -8.89 15.00
C SER A 113 8.13 -8.20 15.17
N SER A 114 7.88 -7.13 14.41
CA SER A 114 6.62 -6.38 14.42
C SER A 114 5.68 -6.87 13.32
N TRP A 115 6.09 -6.80 12.04
CA TRP A 115 5.20 -7.17 10.93
C TRP A 115 4.92 -8.67 10.87
N GLY A 116 5.81 -9.50 11.40
CA GLY A 116 5.63 -10.97 11.47
C GLY A 116 4.54 -11.40 12.45
N GLN A 117 4.06 -10.51 13.32
CA GLN A 117 2.88 -10.78 14.16
C GLN A 117 1.59 -10.78 13.34
N GLN A 118 1.58 -10.16 12.16
CA GLN A 118 0.43 -10.17 11.27
C GLN A 118 0.43 -11.46 10.43
N PRO A 119 -0.60 -12.32 10.54
CA PRO A 119 -0.63 -13.61 9.87
C PRO A 119 -0.60 -13.48 8.34
N ASP A 120 -1.25 -12.47 7.78
CA ASP A 120 -1.30 -12.27 6.33
C ASP A 120 0.10 -11.97 5.74
N LEU A 121 0.91 -11.19 6.46
CA LEU A 121 2.28 -10.86 6.04
C LEU A 121 3.22 -12.04 6.25
N ALA A 122 3.09 -12.74 7.38
CA ALA A 122 3.89 -13.92 7.70
C ALA A 122 3.65 -15.06 6.69
N ALA A 123 2.41 -15.29 6.28
CA ALA A 123 2.06 -16.28 5.27
C ALA A 123 2.63 -15.95 3.88
N ASN A 124 2.84 -14.66 3.59
CA ASN A 124 3.35 -14.16 2.31
C ASN A 124 4.79 -13.64 2.40
N GLU A 125 5.56 -14.06 3.40
CA GLU A 125 6.93 -13.56 3.64
C GLU A 125 7.83 -13.68 2.40
N THR A 126 7.80 -14.83 1.72
CA THR A 126 8.61 -15.07 0.51
C THR A 126 8.27 -14.08 -0.61
N LEU A 127 6.98 -13.77 -0.80
CA LEU A 127 6.51 -12.82 -1.80
C LEU A 127 6.97 -11.41 -1.45
N LEU A 128 6.86 -11.01 -0.18
CA LEU A 128 7.29 -9.69 0.29
C LEU A 128 8.81 -9.50 0.12
N LEU A 129 9.61 -10.53 0.40
CA LEU A 129 11.06 -10.52 0.18
C LEU A 129 11.43 -10.35 -1.29
N GLN A 130 10.78 -11.10 -2.19
CA GLN A 130 10.98 -10.92 -3.63
C GLN A 130 10.58 -9.51 -4.08
N LYS A 131 9.48 -8.98 -3.54
CA LYS A 131 8.96 -7.66 -3.89
C LYS A 131 9.90 -6.53 -3.47
N ILE A 132 10.47 -6.57 -2.26
CA ILE A 132 11.44 -5.54 -1.83
C ILE A 132 12.76 -5.65 -2.57
N GLN A 133 13.20 -6.86 -2.96
CA GLN A 133 14.37 -7.05 -3.82
C GLN A 133 14.16 -6.43 -5.21
N LEU A 134 12.97 -6.62 -5.80
CA LEU A 134 12.61 -5.99 -7.06
C LEU A 134 12.59 -4.45 -6.93
N LEU A 135 12.07 -3.91 -5.83
CA LEU A 135 12.07 -2.45 -5.59
C LEU A 135 13.49 -1.91 -5.41
N CYS A 136 14.34 -2.63 -4.68
CA CYS A 136 15.76 -2.31 -4.58
C CYS A 136 16.39 -2.22 -5.97
N LEU A 137 16.16 -3.21 -6.84
CA LEU A 137 16.63 -3.21 -8.22
C LEU A 137 16.06 -2.07 -9.08
N MET A 138 14.83 -1.63 -8.82
CA MET A 138 14.22 -0.51 -9.54
C MET A 138 14.88 0.83 -9.18
N GLU A 139 15.30 1.01 -7.93
CA GLU A 139 15.96 2.23 -7.45
C GLU A 139 17.43 2.36 -7.91
N VAL A 140 18.18 1.25 -8.10
CA VAL A 140 19.62 1.32 -8.49
C VAL A 140 19.86 1.73 -9.96
N GLY A 141 18.81 2.00 -10.74
CA GLY A 141 18.91 2.49 -12.11
C GLY A 141 19.12 1.41 -13.20
N PRO A 142 18.95 1.78 -14.48
CA PRO A 142 18.88 0.83 -15.60
C PRO A 142 20.17 0.06 -15.89
N ALA A 143 21.33 0.50 -15.38
CA ALA A 143 22.62 -0.14 -15.65
C ALA A 143 22.76 -1.52 -14.98
N THR A 144 22.11 -1.74 -13.83
CA THR A 144 22.19 -3.01 -13.08
C THR A 144 21.12 -4.02 -13.53
N LYS A 145 20.07 -3.57 -14.24
CA LYS A 145 18.99 -4.42 -14.78
C LYS A 145 19.47 -5.47 -15.79
N ILE A 146 20.53 -5.19 -16.55
CA ILE A 146 21.06 -6.11 -17.56
C ILE A 146 21.94 -7.21 -16.92
N ALA A 147 22.61 -6.92 -15.80
CA ALA A 147 23.54 -7.86 -15.18
C ALA A 147 22.84 -9.05 -14.49
N LEU A 148 21.63 -8.86 -13.95
CA LEU A 148 20.87 -9.95 -13.29
C LEU A 148 19.95 -10.73 -14.22
N LEU A 149 19.53 -10.17 -15.35
CA LEU A 149 18.79 -10.91 -16.40
C LEU A 149 19.64 -12.00 -17.08
N LEU A 150 20.96 -12.03 -16.81
CA LEU A 150 21.88 -13.08 -17.23
C LEU A 150 22.13 -14.14 -16.13
N VAL A 151 21.56 -13.98 -14.93
CA VAL A 151 21.76 -14.87 -13.78
C VAL A 151 20.46 -15.59 -13.35
N ILE A 152 19.35 -15.31 -14.02
CA ILE A 152 18.10 -16.09 -13.96
C ILE A 152 17.93 -16.78 -15.32
#